data_AF-A0AAU2X0I1-F1
#
_entry.id   AF-A0AAU2X0I1-F1
#
_cell.length_a   1.000
_cell.length_b   1.000
_cell.length_c   1.000
_cell.angle_alpha   90.00
_cell.angle_beta   90.00
_cell.angle_gamma   90.00
#
_symmetry.space_group_name_H-M   'P 1'
#
loop_
_entity.id
_entity.type
_entity.pdbx_description
1 polymer ?
#
loop_
_entity_poly.entity_id
_entity_poly.type
_entity_poly.pdbx_seq_one_letter_code
_entity_poly.pdbx_strand_id
1 'polypeptide(L)'
;MPFVSVDELNTVLALGALVMLVAVVAVRLATRTGMPSLLIYLGIGVLIGGDVLGLSFNNAELTQTLSYAALVLILTEGGISTNWQQIKPAVPAAAVLSTVGVGVSVGIVAFAAKFVLDVDWSTAILMGAIVSSTDAAAVFSVLRTLPLPKRLTGLLEAESGFNDAPVVILVVTFAHSGSHPWYVVVGEIILELAIGFAIGIAIGKIGAWGLRHIALPASGLYPIAVIALCVLAYAAGALAHGSGFLACYLAALVLGNAPLPHKAATRGFAEGVGWIAQIGLFVLLGLLVNPHELGGAIVPALVIGTVLLLVARPVSVIASTLPFRVPWREQIILSWAGLRGAVPIVLATIPIVEGVTDARRLFNITFVLVVVFTIVQGPTLPWIARRVGFGGKPQAEDLGVESAPLDRLRGHLLSVHVPQGSRIHGVEINELRLPRGAAVTLVVRGEESFVPGPTTVLQREDELLVVATEEVRDAAERRLRAVSRGGKLAGWFGEHGH
;
A
#
# COMPACT_ATOMS: atom_id res chain seq x y z
N MET A 1 -0.13 -14.38 -31.03
CA MET A 1 -1.15 -13.43 -30.54
C MET A 1 -2.11 -13.17 -31.69
N PRO A 2 -3.37 -13.64 -31.67
CA PRO A 2 -4.32 -13.21 -32.69
C PRO A 2 -4.61 -11.72 -32.43
N PHE A 3 -4.67 -10.94 -33.50
CA PHE A 3 -4.99 -9.53 -33.46
C PHE A 3 -6.36 -9.35 -32.80
N VAL A 4 -6.40 -8.64 -31.67
CA VAL A 4 -7.64 -8.17 -31.06
C VAL A 4 -8.34 -7.31 -32.12
N SER A 5 -9.52 -7.73 -32.59
CA SER A 5 -10.31 -6.92 -33.50
C SER A 5 -10.65 -5.58 -32.84
N VAL A 6 -10.87 -4.51 -33.61
CA VAL A 6 -11.21 -3.20 -33.04
C VAL A 6 -12.47 -3.27 -32.17
N ASP A 7 -13.41 -4.14 -32.52
CA ASP A 7 -14.64 -4.36 -31.75
C ASP A 7 -14.41 -5.10 -30.43
N GLU A 8 -13.53 -6.10 -30.40
CA GLU A 8 -13.09 -6.75 -29.16
C GLU A 8 -12.34 -5.77 -28.26
N LEU A 9 -11.47 -4.92 -28.84
CA LEU A 9 -10.76 -3.88 -28.10
C LEU A 9 -11.75 -2.88 -27.48
N ASN A 10 -12.74 -2.41 -28.26
CA ASN A 10 -13.78 -1.50 -27.78
C ASN A 10 -14.57 -2.11 -26.62
N THR A 11 -14.90 -3.41 -26.73
CA THR A 11 -15.63 -4.14 -25.68
C THR A 11 -14.80 -4.28 -24.41
N VAL A 12 -13.51 -4.65 -24.54
CA VAL A 12 -12.59 -4.76 -23.40
C VAL A 12 -12.36 -3.40 -22.73
N LEU A 13 -12.19 -2.32 -23.51
CA LEU A 13 -12.04 -0.97 -22.99
C LEU A 13 -13.30 -0.48 -22.28
N ALA A 14 -14.49 -0.71 -22.86
CA ALA A 14 -15.76 -0.34 -22.25
C ALA A 14 -16.00 -1.10 -20.94
N LEU A 15 -15.75 -2.41 -20.93
CA LEU A 15 -15.85 -3.24 -19.73
C LEU A 15 -14.84 -2.81 -18.67
N GLY A 16 -13.57 -2.59 -19.05
CA GLY A 16 -12.52 -2.15 -18.16
C GLY A 16 -12.83 -0.78 -17.53
N ALA A 17 -13.31 0.18 -18.32
CA ALA A 17 -13.74 1.48 -17.83
C ALA A 17 -14.94 1.35 -16.88
N LEU A 18 -15.94 0.53 -17.22
CA LEU A 18 -17.10 0.28 -16.37
C LEU A 18 -16.69 -0.34 -15.03
N VAL A 19 -15.84 -1.37 -15.06
CA VAL A 19 -15.27 -2.02 -13.86
C VAL A 19 -14.56 -1.00 -12.98
N MET A 20 -13.70 -0.15 -13.56
CA MET A 20 -12.98 0.87 -12.81
C MET A 20 -13.93 1.89 -12.17
N LEU A 21 -14.94 2.36 -12.91
CA LEU A 21 -15.95 3.28 -12.38
C LEU A 21 -16.76 2.65 -11.25
N VAL A 22 -17.20 1.40 -11.42
CA VAL A 22 -17.93 0.64 -10.39
C VAL A 22 -17.03 0.41 -9.17
N ALA A 23 -15.76 0.08 -9.36
CA ALA A 23 -14.80 -0.11 -8.28
C ALA A 23 -14.59 1.19 -7.48
N VAL A 24 -14.48 2.34 -8.13
CA VAL A 24 -14.39 3.65 -7.45
C VAL A 24 -15.63 3.93 -6.61
N VAL A 25 -16.83 3.65 -7.12
CA VAL A 25 -18.08 3.79 -6.35
C VAL A 25 -18.13 2.80 -5.19
N ALA A 26 -17.67 1.55 -5.41
CA ALA A 26 -17.62 0.49 -4.42
C ALA A 26 -16.72 0.84 -3.22
N VAL A 27 -15.63 1.60 -3.39
CA VAL A 27 -14.81 2.12 -2.29
C VAL A 27 -15.63 2.90 -1.27
N ARG A 28 -16.57 3.73 -1.75
CA ARG A 28 -17.44 4.51 -0.87
C ARG A 28 -18.42 3.64 -0.09
N LEU A 29 -18.79 2.48 -0.63
CA LEU A 29 -19.61 1.51 0.09
C LEU A 29 -18.79 0.70 1.10
N ALA A 30 -17.57 0.27 0.72
CA ALA A 30 -16.63 -0.44 1.61
C ALA A 30 -16.33 0.34 2.89
N THR A 31 -16.08 1.65 2.75
CA THR A 31 -15.81 2.54 3.89
C THR A 31 -16.95 2.62 4.90
N ARG A 32 -18.20 2.29 4.51
CA ARG A 32 -19.34 2.23 5.43
C ARG A 32 -19.53 0.86 6.09
N THR A 33 -19.22 -0.22 5.39
CA THR A 33 -19.45 -1.59 5.89
C THR A 33 -18.31 -2.12 6.75
N GLY A 34 -17.13 -1.49 6.69
CA GLY A 34 -15.94 -1.94 7.42
C GLY A 34 -15.34 -3.23 6.86
N MET A 35 -15.83 -3.70 5.70
CA MET A 35 -15.26 -4.83 4.99
C MET A 35 -14.06 -4.39 4.14
N PRO A 36 -13.03 -5.24 4.00
CA PRO A 36 -11.92 -4.97 3.08
C PRO A 36 -12.42 -4.71 1.65
N SER A 37 -12.08 -3.55 1.08
CA SER A 37 -12.50 -3.15 -0.28
C SER A 37 -12.13 -4.18 -1.35
N LEU A 38 -11.04 -4.91 -1.11
CA LEU A 38 -10.51 -5.98 -1.96
C LEU A 38 -11.52 -7.09 -2.26
N LEU A 39 -12.36 -7.44 -1.28
CA LEU A 39 -13.39 -8.46 -1.47
C LEU A 39 -14.48 -8.00 -2.43
N ILE A 40 -14.75 -6.69 -2.49
CA ILE A 40 -15.72 -6.15 -3.42
C ILE A 40 -15.20 -6.24 -4.85
N TYR A 41 -13.93 -5.90 -5.08
CA TYR A 41 -13.31 -6.03 -6.41
C TYR A 41 -13.27 -7.47 -6.89
N LEU A 42 -12.92 -8.39 -5.99
CA LEU A 42 -12.93 -9.82 -6.26
C LEU A 42 -14.35 -10.30 -6.63
N GLY A 43 -15.35 -9.88 -5.86
CA GLY A 43 -16.75 -10.18 -6.12
C GLY A 43 -17.25 -9.62 -7.46
N ILE A 44 -16.85 -8.40 -7.82
CA ILE A 44 -17.12 -7.83 -9.15
C ILE A 44 -16.52 -8.72 -10.24
N GLY A 45 -15.28 -9.16 -10.09
CA GLY A 45 -14.65 -10.09 -11.04
C GLY A 45 -15.42 -11.40 -11.18
N VAL A 46 -15.81 -12.03 -10.07
CA VAL A 46 -16.60 -13.27 -10.07
C VAL A 46 -17.97 -13.09 -10.72
N LEU A 47 -18.63 -11.95 -10.47
CA LEU A 47 -19.94 -11.63 -11.08
C LEU A 47 -19.83 -11.40 -12.58
N ILE A 48 -18.71 -10.84 -13.06
CA ILE A 48 -18.47 -10.61 -14.49
C ILE A 48 -18.05 -11.91 -15.20
N GLY A 49 -17.44 -12.84 -14.46
CA GLY A 49 -16.90 -14.10 -14.97
C GLY A 49 -17.93 -15.02 -15.64
N GLY A 50 -17.39 -16.09 -16.24
CA GLY A 50 -18.08 -16.96 -17.18
C GLY A 50 -19.39 -17.58 -16.69
N ASP A 51 -19.50 -17.90 -15.40
CA ASP A 51 -20.68 -18.56 -14.84
C ASP A 51 -21.87 -17.62 -14.58
N VAL A 52 -21.65 -16.30 -14.52
CA VAL A 52 -22.68 -15.32 -14.10
C VAL A 52 -23.08 -14.38 -15.22
N LEU A 53 -22.13 -13.66 -15.81
CA LEU A 53 -22.38 -12.71 -16.91
C LEU A 53 -21.83 -13.20 -18.26
N GLY A 54 -21.19 -14.38 -18.29
CA GLY A 54 -20.86 -15.08 -19.54
C GLY A 54 -19.52 -14.70 -20.17
N LEU A 55 -18.69 -13.87 -19.54
CA LEU A 55 -17.33 -13.60 -20.02
C LEU A 55 -16.40 -14.71 -19.55
N SER A 56 -16.23 -15.74 -20.39
CA SER A 56 -15.31 -16.84 -20.12
C SER A 56 -13.86 -16.36 -20.24
N PHE A 57 -13.18 -16.15 -19.13
CA PHE A 57 -11.76 -15.79 -19.08
C PHE A 57 -10.93 -16.94 -18.47
N ASN A 58 -10.40 -17.80 -19.33
CA ASN A 58 -9.68 -19.02 -18.93
C ASN A 58 -8.19 -18.98 -19.30
N ASN A 59 -7.54 -17.81 -19.21
CA ASN A 59 -6.12 -17.68 -19.54
C ASN A 59 -5.28 -17.45 -18.27
N ALA A 60 -4.78 -18.54 -17.68
CA ALA A 60 -3.95 -18.50 -16.48
C ALA A 60 -2.59 -17.81 -16.73
N GLU A 61 -1.99 -17.98 -17.90
CA GLU A 61 -0.70 -17.38 -18.27
C GLU A 61 -0.80 -15.85 -18.39
N LEU A 62 -1.84 -15.36 -19.08
CA LEU A 62 -2.14 -13.93 -19.15
C LEU A 62 -2.46 -13.37 -17.76
N THR A 63 -3.22 -14.13 -16.95
CA THR A 63 -3.54 -13.73 -15.57
C THR A 63 -2.28 -13.59 -14.74
N GLN A 64 -1.39 -14.59 -14.79
CA GLN A 64 -0.13 -14.58 -14.07
C GLN A 64 0.74 -13.39 -14.48
N THR A 65 0.90 -13.16 -15.79
CA THR A 65 1.74 -12.07 -16.34
C THR A 65 1.23 -10.70 -15.90
N LEU A 66 -0.08 -10.45 -16.06
CA LEU A 66 -0.70 -9.20 -15.63
C LEU A 66 -0.67 -9.05 -14.11
N SER A 67 -0.78 -10.16 -13.37
CA SER A 67 -0.71 -10.14 -11.91
C SER A 67 0.68 -9.79 -11.40
N TYR A 68 1.74 -10.29 -12.05
CA TYR A 68 3.12 -9.91 -11.71
C TYR A 68 3.36 -8.43 -12.00
N ALA A 69 2.90 -7.93 -13.15
CA ALA A 69 2.99 -6.51 -13.47
C ALA A 69 2.24 -5.65 -12.43
N ALA A 70 1.04 -6.06 -12.02
CA ALA A 70 0.28 -5.38 -10.98
C ALA A 70 1.00 -5.44 -9.62
N LEU A 71 1.56 -6.59 -9.23
CA LEU A 71 2.28 -6.76 -7.96
C LEU A 71 3.53 -5.88 -7.89
N VAL A 72 4.27 -5.73 -8.99
CA VAL A 72 5.40 -4.78 -9.08
C VAL A 72 4.95 -3.36 -8.77
N LEU A 73 3.81 -2.92 -9.32
CA LEU A 73 3.27 -1.58 -9.07
C LEU A 73 2.74 -1.41 -7.63
N ILE A 74 2.10 -2.43 -7.08
CA ILE A 74 1.61 -2.45 -5.69
C ILE A 74 2.79 -2.38 -4.70
N LEU A 75 3.83 -3.18 -4.91
CA LEU A 75 5.03 -3.15 -4.07
C LEU A 75 5.81 -1.84 -4.24
N THR A 76 5.79 -1.24 -5.43
CA THR A 76 6.36 0.10 -5.67
C THR A 76 5.64 1.15 -4.83
N GLU A 77 4.31 1.16 -4.85
CA GLU A 77 3.49 2.06 -4.02
C GLU A 77 3.78 1.84 -2.52
N GLY A 78 3.76 0.60 -2.06
CA GLY A 78 4.04 0.24 -0.68
C GLY A 78 5.45 0.67 -0.23
N GLY A 79 6.47 0.46 -1.06
CA GLY A 79 7.83 0.89 -0.77
C GLY A 79 7.96 2.42 -0.68
N ILE A 80 7.31 3.16 -1.60
CA ILE A 80 7.35 4.63 -1.62
C ILE A 80 6.63 5.25 -0.41
N SER A 81 5.50 4.66 0.01
CA SER A 81 4.70 5.15 1.13
C SER A 81 5.29 4.80 2.50
N THR A 82 6.18 3.79 2.56
CA THR A 82 6.83 3.33 3.78
C THR A 82 7.86 4.34 4.32
N ASN A 83 7.75 4.67 5.62
CA ASN A 83 8.69 5.58 6.29
C ASN A 83 9.86 4.81 6.94
N TRP A 84 11.07 4.96 6.38
CA TRP A 84 12.27 4.26 6.84
C TRP A 84 12.59 4.52 8.32
N GLN A 85 12.41 5.75 8.81
CA GLN A 85 12.72 6.08 10.21
C GLN A 85 11.81 5.34 11.19
N GLN A 86 10.57 5.06 10.78
CA GLN A 86 9.59 4.34 11.60
C GLN A 86 9.81 2.82 11.54
N ILE A 87 10.16 2.27 10.38
CA ILE A 87 10.32 0.82 10.20
C ILE A 87 11.70 0.29 10.60
N LYS A 88 12.76 1.10 10.52
CA LYS A 88 14.16 0.65 10.77
C LYS A 88 14.33 -0.13 12.08
N PRO A 89 13.73 0.25 13.22
CA PRO A 89 13.84 -0.53 14.46
C PRO A 89 13.18 -1.92 14.41
N ALA A 90 12.20 -2.11 13.53
CA ALA A 90 11.45 -3.36 13.37
C ALA A 90 12.00 -4.29 12.27
N VAL A 91 12.83 -3.77 11.35
CA VAL A 91 13.40 -4.53 10.21
C VAL A 91 14.04 -5.87 10.60
N PRO A 92 14.87 -5.99 11.66
CA PRO A 92 15.46 -7.28 12.02
C PRO A 92 14.41 -8.32 12.42
N ALA A 93 13.39 -7.91 13.17
CA ALA A 93 12.31 -8.80 13.57
C ALA A 93 11.45 -9.20 12.37
N ALA A 94 11.14 -8.25 11.47
CA ALA A 94 10.43 -8.51 10.23
C ALA A 94 11.21 -9.49 9.33
N ALA A 95 12.53 -9.32 9.18
CA ALA A 95 13.35 -10.23 8.37
C ALA A 95 13.34 -11.67 8.90
N VAL A 96 13.40 -11.87 10.23
CA VAL A 96 13.29 -13.21 10.84
C VAL A 96 11.87 -13.77 10.70
N LEU A 97 10.85 -12.92 10.76
CA LEU A 97 9.46 -13.33 10.56
C LEU A 97 9.18 -13.75 9.12
N SER A 98 9.70 -13.01 8.14
CA SER A 98 9.59 -13.30 6.70
C SER A 98 10.47 -14.45 6.22
N THR A 99 11.40 -14.96 7.04
CA THR A 99 12.26 -16.11 6.68
C THR A 99 11.92 -17.34 7.51
N VAL A 100 12.29 -17.32 8.80
CA VAL A 100 12.03 -18.43 9.74
C VAL A 100 10.53 -18.61 9.97
N GLY A 101 9.80 -17.51 10.13
CA GLY A 101 8.35 -17.57 10.38
C GLY A 101 7.59 -18.14 9.18
N VAL A 102 8.02 -17.81 7.96
CA VAL A 102 7.50 -18.40 6.72
C VAL A 102 7.83 -19.88 6.68
N GLY A 103 9.08 -20.28 6.87
CA GLY A 103 9.46 -21.70 6.87
C GLY A 103 8.67 -22.54 7.88
N VAL A 104 8.45 -22.02 9.08
CA VAL A 104 7.60 -22.66 10.10
C VAL A 104 6.15 -22.74 9.67
N SER A 105 5.60 -21.65 9.11
CA SER A 105 4.21 -21.64 8.63
C SER A 105 3.99 -22.63 7.49
N VAL A 106 4.90 -22.64 6.51
CA VAL A 106 4.89 -23.57 5.39
C VAL A 106 4.97 -25.00 5.89
N GLY A 107 5.87 -25.32 6.82
CA GLY A 107 6.00 -26.68 7.35
C GLY A 107 4.72 -27.18 8.05
N ILE A 108 4.11 -26.35 8.90
CA ILE A 108 2.88 -26.71 9.62
C ILE A 108 1.71 -26.88 8.66
N VAL A 109 1.55 -25.96 7.71
CA VAL A 109 0.47 -26.04 6.73
C VAL A 109 0.68 -27.20 5.76
N ALA A 110 1.90 -27.42 5.28
CA ALA A 110 2.23 -28.53 4.41
C ALA A 110 1.91 -29.87 5.09
N PHE A 111 2.27 -30.00 6.37
CA PHE A 111 1.90 -31.18 7.15
C PHE A 111 0.38 -31.38 7.16
N ALA A 112 -0.41 -30.35 7.45
CA ALA A 112 -1.87 -30.46 7.43
C ALA A 112 -2.42 -30.75 6.02
N ALA A 113 -1.91 -30.09 4.98
CA ALA A 113 -2.31 -30.27 3.59
C ALA A 113 -2.06 -31.70 3.11
N LYS A 114 -0.94 -32.32 3.53
CA LYS A 114 -0.61 -33.72 3.21
C LYS A 114 -1.72 -34.68 3.64
N PHE A 115 -2.25 -34.53 4.86
CA PHE A 115 -3.31 -35.42 5.38
C PHE A 115 -4.71 -35.02 4.92
N VAL A 116 -4.99 -33.73 4.77
CA VAL A 116 -6.33 -33.24 4.40
C VAL A 116 -6.63 -33.42 2.92
N LEU A 117 -5.62 -33.25 2.05
CA LEU A 117 -5.80 -33.28 0.60
C LEU A 117 -5.40 -34.62 -0.03
N ASP A 118 -4.69 -35.48 0.72
CA ASP A 118 -4.05 -36.72 0.27
C ASP A 118 -3.11 -36.51 -0.94
N VAL A 119 -2.38 -35.40 -0.94
CA VAL A 119 -1.44 -35.02 -2.00
C VAL A 119 -0.02 -35.46 -1.64
N ASP A 120 0.91 -35.47 -2.59
CA ASP A 120 2.32 -35.71 -2.30
C ASP A 120 2.97 -34.55 -1.50
N TRP A 121 4.18 -34.77 -0.97
CA TRP A 121 4.86 -33.77 -0.15
C TRP A 121 5.22 -32.48 -0.92
N SER A 122 5.51 -32.57 -2.22
CA SER A 122 5.84 -31.38 -3.01
C SER A 122 4.62 -30.49 -3.18
N THR A 123 3.47 -31.08 -3.52
CA THR A 123 2.17 -30.38 -3.60
C THR A 123 1.72 -29.84 -2.23
N ALA A 124 1.99 -30.56 -1.14
CA ALA A 124 1.69 -30.09 0.20
C ALA A 124 2.55 -28.89 0.61
N ILE A 125 3.86 -28.92 0.34
CA ILE A 125 4.77 -27.79 0.58
C ILE A 125 4.39 -26.60 -0.28
N LEU A 126 4.07 -26.84 -1.55
CA LEU A 126 3.58 -25.84 -2.50
C LEU A 126 2.32 -25.14 -1.96
N MET A 127 1.34 -25.92 -1.49
CA MET A 127 0.13 -25.38 -0.86
C MET A 127 0.48 -24.55 0.39
N GLY A 128 1.38 -25.06 1.24
CA GLY A 128 1.86 -24.34 2.42
C GLY A 128 2.55 -23.02 2.08
N ALA A 129 3.39 -22.99 1.04
CA ALA A 129 4.07 -21.80 0.55
C ALA A 129 3.05 -20.77 0.05
N ILE A 130 2.15 -21.18 -0.85
CA ILE A 130 1.12 -20.31 -1.45
C ILE A 130 0.33 -19.58 -0.35
N VAL A 131 -0.20 -20.30 0.64
CA VAL A 131 -1.07 -19.69 1.66
C VAL A 131 -0.32 -18.99 2.80
N SER A 132 1.00 -19.15 2.89
CA SER A 132 1.84 -18.48 3.90
C SER A 132 2.26 -17.08 3.47
N SER A 133 2.08 -16.68 2.20
CA SER A 133 2.21 -15.29 1.78
C SER A 133 1.13 -14.41 2.43
N THR A 134 1.55 -13.24 2.89
CA THR A 134 0.72 -12.21 3.52
C THR A 134 0.67 -10.99 2.63
N ASP A 135 -0.51 -10.43 2.38
CA ASP A 135 -0.65 -9.31 1.46
C ASP A 135 -0.56 -7.97 2.20
N ALA A 136 0.49 -7.22 1.90
CA ALA A 136 0.71 -5.88 2.44
C ALA A 136 -0.49 -4.96 2.19
N ALA A 137 -1.08 -5.01 1.00
CA ALA A 137 -2.18 -4.13 0.59
C ALA A 137 -3.48 -4.39 1.38
N ALA A 138 -3.75 -5.66 1.69
CA ALA A 138 -4.88 -6.04 2.55
C ALA A 138 -4.66 -5.58 3.99
N VAL A 139 -3.43 -5.73 4.50
CA VAL A 139 -3.03 -5.26 5.82
C VAL A 139 -3.16 -3.74 5.90
N PHE A 140 -2.62 -2.99 4.94
CA PHE A 140 -2.68 -1.53 4.89
C PHE A 140 -4.11 -0.99 4.93
N SER A 141 -5.01 -1.57 4.13
CA SER A 141 -6.40 -1.12 4.04
C SER A 141 -7.12 -1.21 5.40
N VAL A 142 -6.89 -2.29 6.15
CA VAL A 142 -7.53 -2.49 7.46
C VAL A 142 -6.81 -1.69 8.54
N LEU A 143 -5.48 -1.67 8.55
CA LEU A 143 -4.67 -1.00 9.57
C LEU A 143 -4.76 0.53 9.52
N ARG A 144 -5.01 1.14 8.35
CA ARG A 144 -5.14 2.61 8.22
C ARG A 144 -6.23 3.20 9.13
N THR A 145 -7.20 2.38 9.55
CA THR A 145 -8.30 2.80 10.45
C THR A 145 -8.03 2.49 11.93
N LEU A 146 -6.90 1.86 12.26
CA LEU A 146 -6.59 1.38 13.61
C LEU A 146 -5.41 2.14 14.22
N PRO A 147 -5.55 2.70 15.44
CA PRO A 147 -4.46 3.39 16.13
C PRO A 147 -3.48 2.38 16.76
N LEU A 148 -2.77 1.62 15.92
CA LEU A 148 -1.70 0.72 16.37
C LEU A 148 -0.41 1.51 16.64
N PRO A 149 0.48 1.00 17.53
CA PRO A 149 1.81 1.57 17.69
C PRO A 149 2.57 1.55 16.36
N LYS A 150 3.23 2.66 16.00
CA LYS A 150 4.01 2.78 14.75
C LYS A 150 5.01 1.65 14.54
N ARG A 151 5.60 1.12 15.62
CA ARG A 151 6.50 -0.05 15.59
C ARG A 151 5.80 -1.31 15.09
N LEU A 152 4.56 -1.55 15.54
CA LEU A 152 3.79 -2.74 15.18
C LEU A 152 3.29 -2.65 13.75
N THR A 153 2.79 -1.49 13.34
CA THR A 153 2.44 -1.21 11.94
C THR A 153 3.66 -1.43 11.07
N GLY A 154 4.78 -0.75 11.33
CA GLY A 154 6.01 -0.87 10.56
C GLY A 154 6.59 -2.29 10.50
N LEU A 155 6.38 -3.12 11.53
CA LEU A 155 6.77 -4.53 11.51
C LEU A 155 5.90 -5.33 10.52
N LEU A 156 4.59 -5.15 10.55
CA LEU A 156 3.66 -5.78 9.62
C LEU A 156 3.88 -5.33 8.16
N GLU A 157 4.22 -4.06 7.96
CA GLU A 157 4.58 -3.49 6.66
C GLU A 157 5.85 -4.15 6.11
N ALA A 158 6.92 -4.16 6.90
CA ALA A 158 8.18 -4.76 6.51
C ALA A 158 8.05 -6.28 6.34
N GLU A 159 7.27 -6.95 7.17
CA GLU A 159 7.03 -8.38 7.06
C GLU A 159 6.36 -8.71 5.72
N SER A 160 5.29 -8.02 5.38
CA SER A 160 4.52 -8.30 4.17
C SER A 160 5.35 -8.07 2.90
N GLY A 161 6.12 -6.97 2.84
CA GLY A 161 7.01 -6.71 1.71
C GLY A 161 8.19 -7.70 1.58
N PHE A 162 8.71 -8.21 2.69
CA PHE A 162 9.82 -9.18 2.68
C PHE A 162 9.37 -10.64 2.54
N ASN A 163 8.14 -10.97 2.92
CA ASN A 163 7.58 -12.33 2.86
C ASN A 163 7.36 -12.79 1.41
N ASP A 164 7.01 -11.87 0.50
CA ASP A 164 6.70 -12.23 -0.88
C ASP A 164 7.88 -12.91 -1.60
N ALA A 165 9.12 -12.46 -1.36
CA ALA A 165 10.29 -12.98 -2.04
C ALA A 165 10.59 -14.46 -1.70
N PRO A 166 10.80 -14.87 -0.43
CA PRO A 166 10.98 -16.28 -0.08
C PRO A 166 9.82 -17.17 -0.51
N VAL A 167 8.59 -16.67 -0.44
CA VAL A 167 7.41 -17.46 -0.84
C VAL A 167 7.36 -17.68 -2.34
N VAL A 168 7.57 -16.64 -3.16
CA VAL A 168 7.62 -16.78 -4.63
C VAL A 168 8.67 -17.82 -5.02
N ILE A 169 9.87 -17.75 -4.41
CA ILE A 169 10.95 -18.70 -4.69
C ILE A 169 10.50 -20.13 -4.36
N LEU A 170 9.96 -20.35 -3.15
CA LEU A 170 9.43 -21.67 -2.76
C LEU A 170 8.37 -22.17 -3.74
N VAL A 171 7.45 -21.32 -4.17
CA VAL A 171 6.38 -21.72 -5.10
C VAL A 171 6.97 -22.09 -6.47
N VAL A 172 7.89 -21.29 -7.00
CA VAL A 172 8.53 -21.55 -8.31
C VAL A 172 9.36 -22.83 -8.27
N THR A 173 10.20 -23.01 -7.24
CA THR A 173 11.06 -24.19 -7.08
C THR A 173 10.23 -25.48 -6.99
N PHE A 174 9.17 -25.49 -6.16
CA PHE A 174 8.33 -26.67 -6.01
C PHE A 174 7.32 -26.88 -7.16
N ALA A 175 7.07 -25.87 -8.00
CA ALA A 175 6.24 -26.00 -9.19
C ALA A 175 7.01 -26.56 -10.41
N HIS A 176 8.28 -26.18 -10.60
CA HIS A 176 9.06 -26.55 -11.79
C HIS A 176 9.72 -27.93 -11.72
N SER A 177 10.03 -28.47 -10.54
CA SER A 177 10.82 -29.72 -10.43
C SER A 177 10.67 -30.40 -9.07
N GLY A 178 10.50 -31.73 -9.10
CA GLY A 178 10.41 -32.57 -7.90
C GLY A 178 11.66 -32.50 -6.99
N SER A 179 11.42 -32.68 -5.69
CA SER A 179 12.37 -32.80 -4.57
C SER A 179 13.83 -32.39 -4.84
N HIS A 180 14.12 -31.08 -4.86
CA HIS A 180 15.49 -30.62 -4.62
C HIS A 180 15.89 -30.95 -3.17
N PRO A 181 17.15 -31.32 -2.91
CA PRO A 181 17.62 -31.44 -1.54
C PRO A 181 17.42 -30.12 -0.79
N TRP A 182 16.97 -30.21 0.47
CA TRP A 182 16.59 -29.03 1.26
C TRP A 182 17.70 -27.96 1.35
N TYR A 183 18.98 -28.37 1.32
CA TYR A 183 20.11 -27.45 1.37
C TYR A 183 20.29 -26.65 0.06
N VAL A 184 19.90 -27.20 -1.09
CA VAL A 184 19.93 -26.49 -2.37
C VAL A 184 18.87 -25.39 -2.37
N VAL A 185 17.64 -25.73 -1.97
CA VAL A 185 16.52 -24.79 -1.87
C VAL A 185 16.86 -23.63 -0.92
N VAL A 186 17.45 -23.93 0.24
CA VAL A 186 17.89 -22.88 1.17
C VAL A 186 19.01 -22.03 0.57
N GLY A 187 19.96 -22.63 -0.15
CA GLY A 187 21.03 -21.91 -0.85
C GLY A 187 20.50 -20.98 -1.94
N GLU A 188 19.56 -21.44 -2.76
CA GLU A 188 18.88 -20.66 -3.79
C GLU A 188 18.12 -19.49 -3.17
N ILE A 189 17.31 -19.72 -2.13
CA ILE A 189 16.60 -18.65 -1.43
C ILE A 189 17.57 -17.58 -0.93
N ILE A 190 18.67 -17.97 -0.27
CA ILE A 190 19.65 -17.01 0.24
C ILE A 190 20.29 -16.22 -0.90
N LEU A 191 20.67 -16.90 -1.98
CA LEU A 191 21.32 -16.28 -3.14
C LEU A 191 20.38 -15.30 -3.85
N GLU A 192 19.16 -15.71 -4.15
CA GLU A 192 18.17 -14.89 -4.83
C GLU A 192 17.78 -13.65 -4.03
N LEU A 193 17.63 -13.80 -2.71
CA LEU A 193 17.39 -12.67 -1.81
C LEU A 193 18.59 -11.73 -1.75
N ALA A 194 19.82 -12.26 -1.72
CA ALA A 194 21.04 -11.45 -1.71
C ALA A 194 21.21 -10.64 -3.01
N ILE A 195 20.96 -11.27 -4.16
CA ILE A 195 20.99 -10.62 -5.47
C ILE A 195 19.91 -9.54 -5.56
N GLY A 196 18.66 -9.87 -5.21
CA GLY A 196 17.55 -8.92 -5.20
C GLY A 196 17.82 -7.73 -4.28
N PHE A 197 18.38 -7.99 -3.09
CA PHE A 197 18.78 -6.96 -2.14
C PHE A 197 19.85 -6.03 -2.72
N ALA A 198 20.92 -6.59 -3.29
CA ALA A 198 22.01 -5.81 -3.87
C ALA A 198 21.52 -4.92 -5.02
N ILE A 199 20.73 -5.48 -5.93
CA ILE A 199 20.18 -4.78 -7.10
C ILE A 199 19.21 -3.69 -6.68
N GLY A 200 18.27 -3.97 -5.78
CA GLY A 200 17.30 -2.99 -5.29
C GLY A 200 17.96 -1.79 -4.61
N ILE A 201 18.94 -2.04 -3.75
CA ILE A 201 19.70 -0.96 -3.09
C ILE A 201 20.55 -0.18 -4.10
N ALA A 202 21.19 -0.85 -5.05
CA ALA A 202 22.00 -0.20 -6.08
C ALA A 202 21.16 0.73 -6.96
N ILE A 203 20.07 0.22 -7.53
CA ILE A 203 19.18 0.99 -8.42
C ILE A 203 18.49 2.10 -7.63
N GLY A 204 18.01 1.84 -6.42
CA GLY A 204 17.41 2.87 -5.56
C GLY A 204 18.38 4.03 -5.27
N LYS A 205 19.64 3.73 -4.92
CA LYS A 205 20.66 4.76 -4.63
C LYS A 205 21.11 5.51 -5.87
N ILE A 206 21.38 4.80 -6.96
CA ILE A 206 21.79 5.40 -8.24
C ILE A 206 20.66 6.27 -8.79
N GLY A 207 19.42 5.77 -8.76
CA GLY A 207 18.23 6.49 -9.15
C GLY A 207 18.00 7.74 -8.30
N ALA A 208 18.12 7.64 -6.98
CA ALA A 208 18.00 8.78 -6.08
C ALA A 208 19.12 9.81 -6.28
N TRP A 209 20.33 9.38 -6.64
CA TRP A 209 21.40 10.28 -7.03
C TRP A 209 21.09 10.98 -8.36
N GLY A 210 20.70 10.23 -9.39
CA GLY A 210 20.36 10.78 -10.70
C GLY A 210 19.22 11.79 -10.65
N LEU A 211 18.11 11.44 -9.98
CA LEU A 211 16.94 12.31 -9.85
C LEU A 211 17.21 13.60 -9.04
N ARG A 212 18.22 13.62 -8.18
CA ARG A 212 18.62 14.85 -7.47
C ARG A 212 19.48 15.78 -8.31
N HIS A 213 20.19 15.27 -9.31
CA HIS A 213 21.10 16.07 -10.15
C HIS A 213 20.50 16.40 -11.52
N ILE A 214 19.45 15.68 -11.93
CA ILE A 214 18.74 15.93 -13.18
C ILE A 214 17.55 16.85 -12.89
N ALA A 215 17.58 18.05 -13.48
CA ALA A 215 16.43 18.94 -13.53
C ALA A 215 15.51 18.48 -14.67
N LEU A 216 14.44 17.76 -14.34
CA LEU A 216 13.46 17.36 -15.35
C LEU A 216 12.58 18.58 -15.72
N PRO A 217 12.24 18.74 -17.01
CA PRO A 217 11.53 19.92 -17.51
C PRO A 217 10.09 20.05 -17.00
N ALA A 218 9.52 18.96 -16.47
CA ALA A 218 8.18 18.96 -15.88
C ALA A 218 8.15 18.16 -14.58
N SER A 219 7.42 18.68 -13.58
CA SER A 219 7.25 18.04 -12.27
C SER A 219 6.64 16.64 -12.37
N GLY A 220 5.74 16.41 -13.34
CA GLY A 220 5.12 15.11 -13.59
C GLY A 220 6.06 14.02 -14.09
N LEU A 221 7.27 14.37 -14.56
CA LEU A 221 8.26 13.38 -15.01
C LEU A 221 8.98 12.70 -13.84
N TYR A 222 9.06 13.35 -12.67
CA TYR A 222 9.67 12.75 -11.47
C TYR A 222 8.94 11.48 -11.00
N PRO A 223 7.60 11.49 -10.81
CA PRO A 223 6.85 10.28 -10.48
C PRO A 223 7.04 9.15 -11.50
N ILE A 224 7.00 9.48 -12.79
CA ILE A 224 7.16 8.49 -13.87
C ILE A 224 8.54 7.84 -13.81
N ALA A 225 9.60 8.64 -13.62
CA ALA A 225 10.95 8.13 -13.51
C ALA A 225 11.13 7.23 -12.28
N VAL A 226 10.51 7.57 -11.15
CA VAL A 226 10.56 6.73 -9.93
C VAL A 226 9.90 5.38 -10.17
N ILE A 227 8.70 5.33 -10.76
CA ILE A 227 8.04 4.05 -11.08
C ILE A 227 8.89 3.26 -12.09
N ALA A 228 9.40 3.91 -13.13
CA ALA A 228 10.25 3.26 -14.13
C ALA A 228 11.52 2.64 -13.51
N LEU A 229 12.16 3.32 -12.55
CA LEU A 229 13.30 2.78 -11.80
C LEU A 229 12.92 1.57 -10.94
N CYS A 230 11.72 1.55 -10.36
CA CYS A 230 11.24 0.41 -9.56
C CYS A 230 10.94 -0.81 -10.46
N VAL A 231 10.34 -0.59 -11.63
CA VAL A 231 10.13 -1.63 -12.65
C VAL A 231 11.49 -2.13 -13.19
N LEU A 232 12.44 -1.23 -13.42
CA LEU A 232 13.81 -1.59 -13.82
C LEU A 232 14.48 -2.45 -12.74
N ALA A 233 14.29 -2.14 -11.46
CA ALA A 233 14.82 -2.94 -10.37
C ALA A 233 14.23 -4.35 -10.33
N TYR A 234 12.91 -4.48 -10.58
CA TYR A 234 12.29 -5.79 -10.76
C TYR A 234 12.93 -6.57 -11.91
N ALA A 235 13.00 -5.96 -13.09
CA ALA A 235 13.51 -6.62 -14.29
C ALA A 235 14.98 -7.01 -14.14
N ALA A 236 15.83 -6.11 -13.63
CA ALA A 236 17.23 -6.38 -13.38
C ALA A 236 17.42 -7.50 -12.33
N GLY A 237 16.62 -7.51 -11.28
CA GLY A 237 16.61 -8.57 -10.27
C GLY A 237 16.27 -9.93 -10.88
N ALA A 238 15.16 -9.99 -11.61
CA ALA A 238 14.70 -11.22 -12.26
C ALA A 238 15.70 -11.74 -13.32
N LEU A 239 16.27 -10.85 -14.15
CA LEU A 239 17.26 -11.21 -15.16
C LEU A 239 18.59 -11.71 -14.56
N ALA A 240 18.92 -11.27 -13.34
CA ALA A 240 20.08 -11.73 -12.61
C ALA A 240 19.84 -13.02 -11.81
N HIS A 241 18.70 -13.70 -12.02
CA HIS A 241 18.25 -14.84 -11.23
C HIS A 241 18.21 -14.51 -9.72
N GLY A 242 17.69 -13.34 -9.38
CA GLY A 242 17.37 -12.98 -8.00
C GLY A 242 15.92 -12.55 -7.84
N SER A 243 15.53 -12.24 -6.62
CA SER A 243 14.16 -11.81 -6.35
C SER A 243 13.88 -10.41 -6.89
N GLY A 244 13.24 -10.34 -8.05
CA GLY A 244 12.79 -9.08 -8.67
C GLY A 244 11.82 -8.31 -7.78
N PHE A 245 10.91 -8.99 -7.08
CA PHE A 245 9.96 -8.35 -6.17
C PHE A 245 10.67 -7.66 -5.00
N LEU A 246 11.66 -8.31 -4.39
CA LEU A 246 12.49 -7.69 -3.34
C LEU A 246 13.30 -6.51 -3.87
N ALA A 247 13.91 -6.65 -5.05
CA ALA A 247 14.66 -5.58 -5.69
C ALA A 247 13.80 -4.34 -5.94
N CYS A 248 12.58 -4.56 -6.45
CA CYS A 248 11.59 -3.51 -6.67
C CYS A 248 11.19 -2.80 -5.37
N TYR A 249 10.79 -3.56 -4.35
CA TYR A 249 10.37 -3.02 -3.06
C TYR A 249 11.49 -2.21 -2.39
N LEU A 250 12.73 -2.69 -2.41
CA LEU A 250 13.87 -1.98 -1.83
C LEU A 250 14.25 -0.73 -2.63
N ALA A 251 14.19 -0.78 -3.97
CA ALA A 251 14.40 0.40 -4.79
C ALA A 251 13.35 1.48 -4.49
N ALA A 252 12.07 1.09 -4.42
CA ALA A 252 10.96 1.94 -4.04
C ALA A 252 11.12 2.53 -2.63
N LEU A 253 11.54 1.71 -1.66
CA LEU A 253 11.81 2.14 -0.29
C LEU A 253 12.94 3.18 -0.21
N VAL A 254 14.03 2.97 -0.95
CA VAL A 254 15.15 3.93 -1.02
C VAL A 254 14.70 5.24 -1.70
N LEU A 255 13.99 5.15 -2.83
CA LEU A 255 13.52 6.33 -3.58
C LEU A 255 12.47 7.14 -2.79
N GLY A 256 11.51 6.48 -2.14
CA GLY A 256 10.48 7.13 -1.32
C GLY A 256 11.03 7.83 -0.07
N ASN A 257 12.17 7.37 0.45
CA ASN A 257 12.84 7.96 1.61
C ASN A 257 13.97 8.92 1.25
N ALA A 258 14.35 9.03 -0.03
CA ALA A 258 15.33 10.01 -0.48
C ALA A 258 14.72 11.43 -0.53
N PRO A 259 15.54 12.48 -0.33
CA PRO A 259 15.12 13.87 -0.51
C PRO A 259 15.03 14.19 -2.00
N LEU A 260 13.96 13.73 -2.66
CA LEU A 260 13.70 13.95 -4.08
C LEU A 260 12.85 15.22 -4.31
N PRO A 261 13.03 15.93 -5.44
CA PRO A 261 12.10 16.97 -5.87
C PRO A 261 10.67 16.43 -6.03
N HIS A 262 9.67 17.26 -5.76
CA HIS A 262 8.24 16.93 -5.95
C HIS A 262 7.76 15.64 -5.26
N LYS A 263 8.32 15.31 -4.09
CA LYS A 263 8.01 14.07 -3.35
C LYS A 263 6.51 13.83 -3.14
N ALA A 264 5.73 14.86 -2.82
CA ALA A 264 4.28 14.74 -2.63
C ALA A 264 3.56 14.27 -3.92
N ALA A 265 3.95 14.83 -5.08
CA ALA A 265 3.41 14.41 -6.37
C ALA A 265 3.79 12.96 -6.70
N THR A 266 5.04 12.56 -6.42
CA THR A 266 5.50 11.17 -6.60
C THR A 266 4.69 10.20 -5.76
N ARG A 267 4.43 10.55 -4.49
CA ARG A 267 3.62 9.73 -3.59
C ARG A 267 2.18 9.60 -4.09
N GLY A 268 1.51 10.72 -4.37
CA GLY A 268 0.12 10.70 -4.86
C GLY A 268 -0.05 9.96 -6.18
N PHE A 269 0.92 10.07 -7.10
CA PHE A 269 0.90 9.31 -8.35
C PHE A 269 1.11 7.81 -8.12
N ALA A 270 2.08 7.43 -7.30
CA ALA A 270 2.32 6.03 -6.94
C ALA A 270 1.11 5.41 -6.24
N GLU A 271 0.47 6.15 -5.33
CA GLU A 271 -0.79 5.76 -4.70
C GLU A 271 -1.85 5.51 -5.77
N GLY A 272 -2.13 6.47 -6.65
CA GLY A 272 -3.11 6.30 -7.73
C GLY A 272 -2.85 5.09 -8.64
N VAL A 273 -1.59 4.87 -9.04
CA VAL A 273 -1.19 3.70 -9.84
C VAL A 273 -1.36 2.40 -9.06
N GLY A 274 -0.99 2.39 -7.77
CA GLY A 274 -1.20 1.26 -6.86
C GLY A 274 -2.66 0.87 -6.74
N TRP A 275 -3.57 1.85 -6.60
CA TRP A 275 -5.02 1.60 -6.58
C TRP A 275 -5.51 0.96 -7.89
N ILE A 276 -5.07 1.45 -9.05
CA ILE A 276 -5.44 0.87 -10.34
C ILE A 276 -4.93 -0.58 -10.44
N ALA A 277 -3.66 -0.81 -10.09
CA ALA A 277 -3.06 -2.14 -10.11
C ALA A 277 -3.79 -3.10 -9.17
N GLN A 278 -4.14 -2.66 -7.96
CA GLN A 278 -4.85 -3.46 -6.96
C GLN A 278 -6.28 -3.78 -7.41
N ILE A 279 -7.05 -2.80 -7.90
CA ILE A 279 -8.40 -3.05 -8.43
C ILE A 279 -8.34 -4.01 -9.60
N GLY A 280 -7.48 -3.74 -10.58
CA GLY A 280 -7.32 -4.57 -11.78
C GLY A 280 -6.92 -6.00 -11.42
N LEU A 281 -5.97 -6.17 -10.50
CA LEU A 281 -5.53 -7.48 -10.02
C LEU A 281 -6.67 -8.29 -9.40
N PHE A 282 -7.41 -7.73 -8.45
CA PHE A 282 -8.49 -8.46 -7.78
C PHE A 282 -9.65 -8.79 -8.72
N VAL A 283 -10.01 -7.89 -9.64
CA VAL A 283 -11.03 -8.19 -10.66
C VAL A 283 -10.55 -9.30 -11.58
N LEU A 284 -9.31 -9.23 -12.06
CA LEU A 284 -8.72 -10.25 -12.94
C LEU A 284 -8.70 -11.63 -12.27
N LEU A 285 -8.33 -11.70 -10.99
CA LEU A 285 -8.35 -12.95 -10.23
C LEU A 285 -9.77 -13.48 -10.02
N GLY A 286 -10.76 -12.60 -9.85
CA GLY A 286 -12.17 -13.00 -9.77
C GLY A 286 -12.70 -13.55 -11.09
N LEU A 287 -12.24 -13.00 -12.22
CA LEU A 287 -12.58 -13.48 -13.57
C LEU A 287 -12.02 -14.88 -13.87
N LEU A 288 -10.86 -15.23 -13.29
CA LEU A 288 -10.21 -16.53 -13.51
C LEU A 288 -10.93 -17.69 -12.80
N VAL A 289 -11.76 -17.41 -11.81
CA VAL A 289 -12.40 -18.40 -10.94
C VAL A 289 -13.73 -18.86 -11.53
N ASN A 290 -13.98 -20.17 -11.46
CA ASN A 290 -15.28 -20.77 -11.79
C ASN A 290 -16.06 -21.09 -10.50
N PRO A 291 -17.10 -20.32 -10.13
CA PRO A 291 -17.94 -20.56 -8.96
C PRO A 291 -18.43 -22.00 -8.80
N HIS A 292 -18.79 -22.68 -9.90
CA HIS A 292 -19.32 -24.03 -9.84
C HIS A 292 -18.30 -25.08 -9.34
N GLU A 293 -17.00 -24.82 -9.47
CA GLU A 293 -15.92 -25.71 -9.02
C GLU A 293 -15.52 -25.47 -7.53
N LEU A 294 -16.02 -24.39 -6.91
CA LEU A 294 -15.59 -23.99 -5.57
C LEU A 294 -16.17 -24.87 -4.46
N GLY A 295 -17.32 -25.51 -4.68
CA GLY A 295 -18.02 -26.28 -3.64
C GLY A 295 -17.15 -27.33 -2.96
N GLY A 296 -16.33 -28.06 -3.75
CA GLY A 296 -15.41 -29.08 -3.24
C GLY A 296 -14.19 -28.52 -2.50
N ALA A 297 -13.88 -27.23 -2.67
CA ALA A 297 -12.74 -26.57 -2.06
C ALA A 297 -13.05 -25.94 -0.69
N ILE A 298 -14.34 -25.77 -0.34
CA ILE A 298 -14.77 -25.09 0.89
C ILE A 298 -14.25 -25.81 2.15
N VAL A 299 -14.51 -27.12 2.27
CA VAL A 299 -14.11 -27.87 3.46
C VAL A 299 -12.58 -27.90 3.62
N PRO A 300 -11.78 -28.25 2.59
CA PRO A 300 -10.33 -28.19 2.72
C PRO A 300 -9.81 -26.78 3.03
N ALA A 301 -10.37 -25.73 2.42
CA ALA A 301 -9.98 -24.34 2.68
C ALA A 301 -10.22 -23.93 4.13
N LEU A 302 -11.36 -24.32 4.70
CA LEU A 302 -11.68 -24.06 6.11
C LEU A 302 -10.72 -24.77 7.05
N VAL A 303 -10.42 -26.05 6.79
CA VAL A 303 -9.50 -26.84 7.64
C VAL A 303 -8.09 -26.26 7.55
N ILE A 304 -7.55 -26.10 6.34
CA ILE A 304 -6.19 -25.59 6.11
C ILE A 304 -6.07 -24.16 6.64
N GLY A 305 -7.03 -23.29 6.35
CA GLY A 305 -7.02 -21.92 6.83
C GLY A 305 -7.15 -21.81 8.36
N THR A 306 -7.88 -22.72 9.00
CA THR A 306 -7.97 -22.77 10.47
C THR A 306 -6.64 -23.21 11.10
N VAL A 307 -6.00 -24.26 10.56
CA VAL A 307 -4.66 -24.67 10.99
C VAL A 307 -3.67 -23.52 10.82
N LEU A 308 -3.74 -22.86 9.68
CA LEU A 308 -2.85 -21.76 9.36
C LEU A 308 -3.06 -20.54 10.28
N LEU A 309 -4.31 -20.15 10.54
CA LEU A 309 -4.63 -19.00 11.39
C LEU A 309 -4.39 -19.27 12.88
N LEU A 310 -4.80 -20.43 13.39
CA LEU A 310 -4.81 -20.71 14.83
C LEU A 310 -3.55 -21.44 15.31
N VAL A 311 -2.79 -22.08 14.41
CA VAL A 311 -1.60 -22.86 14.76
C VAL A 311 -0.37 -22.30 14.07
N ALA A 312 -0.33 -22.33 12.75
CA ALA A 312 0.88 -22.02 11.99
C ALA A 312 1.36 -20.59 12.27
N ARG A 313 0.44 -19.62 12.22
CA ARG A 313 0.75 -18.20 12.37
C ARG A 313 1.11 -17.79 13.81
N PRO A 314 0.43 -18.27 14.87
CA PRO A 314 0.92 -18.07 16.23
C PRO A 314 2.28 -18.69 16.50
N VAL A 315 2.52 -19.92 16.03
CA VAL A 315 3.79 -20.61 16.23
C VAL A 315 4.91 -19.90 15.47
N SER A 316 4.67 -19.43 14.24
CA SER A 316 5.65 -18.68 13.46
C SER A 316 6.01 -17.35 14.13
N VAL A 317 5.02 -16.61 14.63
CA VAL A 317 5.26 -15.35 15.35
C VAL A 317 6.04 -15.60 16.63
N ILE A 318 5.69 -16.59 17.43
CA ILE A 318 6.39 -16.91 18.68
C ILE A 318 7.85 -17.31 18.38
N ALA A 319 8.06 -18.19 17.40
CA ALA A 319 9.40 -18.65 17.01
C ALA A 319 10.28 -17.48 16.53
N SER A 320 9.74 -16.60 15.69
CA SER A 320 10.49 -15.46 15.13
C SER A 320 10.68 -14.31 16.12
N THR A 321 9.79 -14.14 17.10
CA THR A 321 9.87 -13.03 18.06
C THR A 321 10.64 -13.37 19.34
N LEU A 322 10.97 -14.65 19.57
CA LEU A 322 11.74 -15.11 20.72
C LEU A 322 13.04 -14.32 20.97
N PRO A 323 13.85 -13.97 19.95
CA PRO A 323 15.08 -13.20 20.16
C PRO A 323 14.84 -11.72 20.50
N PHE A 324 13.70 -11.17 20.10
CA PHE A 324 13.41 -9.73 20.14
C PHE A 324 12.54 -9.29 21.32
N ARG A 325 12.13 -10.24 22.17
CA ARG A 325 11.32 -10.00 23.39
C ARG A 325 10.07 -9.15 23.13
N VAL A 326 9.39 -9.40 22.00
CA VAL A 326 8.13 -8.72 21.65
C VAL A 326 7.07 -9.07 22.71
N PRO A 327 6.33 -8.11 23.28
CA PRO A 327 5.34 -8.41 24.31
C PRO A 327 4.20 -9.26 23.75
N TRP A 328 3.64 -10.16 24.57
CA TRP A 328 2.61 -11.12 24.17
C TRP A 328 1.38 -10.46 23.51
N ARG A 329 1.05 -9.23 23.91
CA ARG A 329 -0.03 -8.43 23.33
C ARG A 329 0.24 -8.09 21.87
N GLU A 330 1.47 -7.68 21.55
CA GLU A 330 1.88 -7.41 20.17
C GLU A 330 1.91 -8.72 19.37
N GLN A 331 2.38 -9.82 19.97
CA GLN A 331 2.39 -11.14 19.31
C GLN A 331 0.98 -11.58 18.90
N ILE A 332 -0.05 -11.41 19.75
CA ILE A 332 -1.44 -11.73 19.37
C ILE A 332 -1.88 -10.93 18.14
N ILE A 333 -1.56 -9.63 18.08
CA ILE A 333 -1.91 -8.80 16.93
C ILE A 333 -1.12 -9.22 15.70
N LEU A 334 0.18 -9.50 15.81
CA LEU A 334 1.00 -10.02 14.71
C LEU A 334 0.46 -11.35 14.15
N SER A 335 -0.02 -12.23 15.04
CA SER A 335 -0.59 -13.51 14.65
C SER A 335 -1.95 -13.34 13.97
N TRP A 336 -2.79 -12.41 14.43
CA TRP A 336 -4.13 -12.20 13.87
C TRP A 336 -4.15 -11.32 12.63
N ALA A 337 -3.21 -10.38 12.52
CA ALA A 337 -3.12 -9.39 11.44
C ALA A 337 -2.51 -9.93 10.14
N GLY A 338 -2.17 -11.21 10.08
CA GLY A 338 -1.73 -11.90 8.85
C GLY A 338 -2.87 -12.06 7.85
N LEU A 339 -3.35 -10.95 7.30
CA LEU A 339 -4.40 -10.92 6.28
C LEU A 339 -3.84 -11.45 4.97
N ARG A 340 -4.62 -12.30 4.32
CA ARG A 340 -4.29 -12.85 3.00
C ARG A 340 -5.10 -12.09 1.97
N GLY A 341 -4.42 -11.54 0.98
CA GLY A 341 -5.07 -10.81 -0.11
C GLY A 341 -4.78 -11.46 -1.44
N ALA A 342 -4.33 -10.68 -2.41
CA ALA A 342 -4.21 -11.13 -3.79
C ALA A 342 -3.02 -12.08 -3.98
N VAL A 343 -1.92 -11.86 -3.27
CA VAL A 343 -0.64 -12.55 -3.54
C VAL A 343 -0.77 -14.07 -3.51
N PRO A 344 -1.37 -14.72 -2.48
CA PRO A 344 -1.58 -16.17 -2.52
C PRO A 344 -2.34 -16.66 -3.76
N ILE A 345 -3.37 -15.94 -4.20
CA ILE A 345 -4.16 -16.33 -5.38
C ILE A 345 -3.31 -16.21 -6.65
N VAL A 346 -2.50 -15.15 -6.77
CA VAL A 346 -1.54 -15.00 -7.87
C VAL A 346 -0.55 -16.16 -7.88
N LEU A 347 0.03 -16.49 -6.74
CA LEU A 347 1.00 -17.58 -6.64
C LEU A 347 0.37 -18.93 -6.98
N ALA A 348 -0.91 -19.13 -6.67
CA ALA A 348 -1.63 -20.34 -7.06
C ALA A 348 -1.89 -20.47 -8.57
N THR A 349 -1.61 -19.43 -9.38
CA THR A 349 -1.59 -19.55 -10.85
C THR A 349 -0.32 -20.19 -11.38
N ILE A 350 0.79 -20.14 -10.63
CA ILE A 350 2.08 -20.72 -11.05
C ILE A 350 1.94 -22.23 -11.28
N PRO A 351 1.39 -23.03 -10.34
CA PRO A 351 1.23 -24.47 -10.58
C PRO A 351 0.29 -24.81 -11.74
N ILE A 352 -0.67 -23.92 -12.06
CA ILE A 352 -1.58 -24.12 -13.20
C ILE A 352 -0.81 -23.97 -14.52
N VAL A 353 0.04 -22.94 -14.62
CA VAL A 353 0.86 -22.68 -15.81
C VAL A 353 1.93 -23.75 -15.99
N GLU A 354 2.55 -24.20 -14.90
CA GLU A 354 3.54 -25.30 -14.91
C GLU A 354 2.92 -26.70 -15.11
N GLY A 355 1.59 -26.82 -15.15
CA GLY A 355 0.90 -28.10 -15.37
C GLY A 355 1.03 -29.09 -14.21
N VAL A 356 1.19 -28.60 -12.98
CA VAL A 356 1.26 -29.43 -11.77
C VAL A 356 -0.05 -30.19 -11.57
N THR A 357 0.05 -31.46 -11.13
CA THR A 357 -1.13 -32.27 -10.83
C THR A 357 -1.98 -31.62 -9.73
N ASP A 358 -3.31 -31.64 -9.86
CA ASP A 358 -4.24 -30.97 -8.93
C ASP A 358 -4.07 -29.45 -8.78
N ALA A 359 -3.32 -28.76 -9.65
CA ALA A 359 -3.09 -27.31 -9.56
C ALA A 359 -4.39 -26.49 -9.47
N ARG A 360 -5.44 -26.88 -10.20
CA ARG A 360 -6.77 -26.25 -10.15
C ARG A 360 -7.42 -26.39 -8.78
N ARG A 361 -7.24 -27.54 -8.12
CA ARG A 361 -7.73 -27.78 -6.76
C ARG A 361 -7.00 -26.89 -5.76
N LEU A 362 -5.67 -26.74 -5.88
CA LEU A 362 -4.87 -25.84 -5.05
C LEU A 362 -5.31 -24.39 -5.21
N PHE A 363 -5.54 -23.95 -6.45
CA PHE A 363 -6.07 -22.62 -6.77
C PHE A 363 -7.43 -22.38 -6.13
N ASN A 364 -8.39 -23.30 -6.30
CA ASN A 364 -9.73 -23.17 -5.74
C ASN A 364 -9.70 -23.12 -4.20
N ILE A 365 -8.87 -23.96 -3.55
CA ILE A 365 -8.73 -23.95 -2.09
C ILE A 365 -8.11 -22.64 -1.62
N THR A 366 -7.06 -22.15 -2.30
CA THR A 366 -6.41 -20.88 -1.98
C THR A 366 -7.39 -19.72 -2.11
N PHE A 367 -8.16 -19.68 -3.20
CA PHE A 367 -9.18 -18.66 -3.43
C PHE A 367 -10.22 -18.64 -2.32
N VAL A 368 -10.83 -19.79 -1.99
CA VAL A 368 -11.85 -19.86 -0.93
C VAL A 368 -11.25 -19.50 0.43
N LEU A 369 -10.03 -19.94 0.72
CA LEU A 369 -9.33 -19.60 1.95
C LEU A 369 -9.14 -18.08 2.06
N VAL A 370 -8.62 -17.43 1.03
CA VAL A 370 -8.43 -15.97 1.02
C VAL A 370 -9.76 -15.25 1.23
N VAL A 371 -10.83 -15.64 0.53
CA VAL A 371 -12.15 -15.01 0.66
C VAL A 371 -12.69 -15.16 2.08
N VAL A 372 -12.79 -16.40 2.58
CA VAL A 372 -13.40 -16.69 3.87
C VAL A 372 -12.61 -16.04 5.01
N PHE A 373 -11.28 -16.20 5.01
CA PHE A 373 -10.47 -15.68 6.12
C PHE A 373 -10.34 -14.16 6.07
N THR A 374 -10.42 -13.52 4.92
CA THR A 374 -10.46 -12.05 4.85
C THR A 374 -11.80 -11.49 5.31
N ILE A 375 -12.92 -12.18 5.04
CA ILE A 375 -14.25 -11.84 5.59
C ILE A 375 -14.24 -11.97 7.11
N VAL A 376 -13.59 -12.99 7.66
CA VAL A 376 -13.52 -13.24 9.11
C VAL A 376 -12.53 -12.31 9.80
N GLN A 377 -11.29 -12.22 9.31
CA GLN A 377 -10.19 -11.49 9.95
C GLN A 377 -10.34 -9.97 9.80
N GLY A 378 -10.81 -9.46 8.67
CA GLY A 378 -10.90 -8.02 8.40
C GLY A 378 -11.70 -7.26 9.47
N PRO A 379 -12.98 -7.60 9.71
CA PRO A 379 -13.80 -6.96 10.73
C PRO A 379 -13.40 -7.32 12.18
N THR A 380 -12.81 -8.51 12.41
CA THR A 380 -12.43 -8.96 13.76
C THR A 380 -11.12 -8.34 14.25
N LEU A 381 -10.22 -7.93 13.35
CA LEU A 381 -8.93 -7.34 13.71
C LEU A 381 -9.08 -6.04 14.54
N PRO A 382 -9.92 -5.06 14.16
CA PRO A 382 -10.25 -3.91 15.02
C PRO A 382 -10.76 -4.29 16.41
N TRP A 383 -11.59 -5.34 16.49
CA TRP A 383 -12.16 -5.80 17.74
C TRP A 383 -11.09 -6.43 18.65
N ILE A 384 -10.19 -7.25 18.10
CA ILE A 384 -9.07 -7.84 18.86
C ILE A 384 -8.08 -6.77 19.30
N ALA A 385 -7.73 -5.82 18.43
CA ALA A 385 -6.84 -4.70 18.77
C ALA A 385 -7.35 -3.93 19.99
N ARG A 386 -8.66 -3.64 20.06
CA ARG A 386 -9.28 -3.01 21.23
C ARG A 386 -9.22 -3.88 22.48
N ARG A 387 -9.50 -5.19 22.37
CA ARG A 387 -9.47 -6.15 23.50
C ARG A 387 -8.07 -6.31 24.10
N VAL A 388 -7.05 -6.25 23.27
CA VAL A 388 -5.64 -6.38 23.69
C VAL A 388 -5.08 -5.06 24.25
N GLY A 389 -5.82 -3.95 24.11
CA GLY A 389 -5.51 -2.66 24.71
C GLY A 389 -4.87 -1.65 23.75
N PHE A 390 -4.93 -1.88 22.43
CA PHE A 390 -4.43 -0.96 21.39
C PHE A 390 -5.51 -0.02 20.84
N GLY A 391 -6.58 0.24 21.60
CA GLY A 391 -7.65 1.16 21.22
C GLY A 391 -7.81 2.25 22.25
N GLY A 392 -7.10 3.37 22.08
CA GLY A 392 -7.32 4.52 22.97
C GLY A 392 -6.19 5.54 22.97
N LYS A 393 -6.21 6.42 21.98
CA LYS A 393 -6.00 7.88 22.10
C LYS A 393 -6.09 8.49 20.69
N PRO A 394 -6.81 9.61 20.49
CA PRO A 394 -6.72 10.38 19.25
C PRO A 394 -5.25 10.78 19.08
N GLN A 395 -4.57 10.22 18.09
CA GLN A 395 -3.27 10.74 17.67
C GLN A 395 -3.56 11.94 16.77
N ALA A 396 -2.85 13.04 16.98
CA ALA A 396 -2.86 14.16 16.05
C ALA A 396 -2.40 13.62 14.68
N GLU A 397 -3.31 13.58 13.72
CA GLU A 397 -2.98 13.24 12.34
C GLU A 397 -2.15 14.40 11.78
N ASP A 398 -0.98 14.08 11.25
CA ASP A 398 -0.17 15.04 10.51
C ASP A 398 -0.93 15.31 9.21
N LEU A 399 -1.73 16.38 9.20
CA LEU A 399 -2.45 16.85 8.03
C LEU A 399 -1.40 17.38 7.05
N GLY A 400 -0.77 16.47 6.32
CA GLY A 400 -0.02 16.81 5.13
C GLY A 400 -0.90 17.69 4.26
N VAL A 401 -0.28 18.65 3.56
CA VAL A 401 -0.93 19.59 2.64
C VAL A 401 -1.44 18.85 1.39
N GLU A 402 -2.31 17.86 1.60
CA GLU A 402 -3.21 17.32 0.61
C GLU A 402 -4.47 18.16 0.69
N SER A 403 -5.06 18.49 -0.45
CA SER A 403 -6.30 19.28 -0.52
C SER A 403 -7.49 18.55 0.12
N ALA A 404 -7.46 17.22 0.21
CA ALA A 404 -8.61 16.43 0.65
C ALA A 404 -9.06 16.63 2.11
N PRO A 405 -8.17 16.78 3.11
CA PRO A 405 -8.59 17.17 4.47
C PRO A 405 -9.03 18.64 4.56
N LEU A 406 -8.42 19.54 3.77
CA LEU A 406 -8.82 20.95 3.68
C LEU A 406 -10.22 21.10 3.06
N ASP A 407 -10.56 20.27 2.07
CA ASP A 407 -11.90 20.18 1.47
C ASP A 407 -12.95 19.76 2.51
N ARG A 408 -12.62 18.82 3.42
CA ARG A 408 -13.52 18.43 4.52
C ARG A 408 -13.71 19.55 5.55
N LEU A 409 -12.65 20.30 5.84
CA LEU A 409 -12.69 21.46 6.73
C LEU A 409 -13.23 22.73 6.05
N ARG A 410 -13.47 22.67 4.73
CA ARG A 410 -13.74 23.82 3.86
C ARG A 410 -12.75 24.96 4.08
N GLY A 411 -11.50 24.63 4.38
CA GLY A 411 -10.43 25.57 4.70
C GLY A 411 -9.56 25.83 3.48
N HIS A 412 -9.31 27.09 3.18
CA HIS A 412 -8.41 27.55 2.12
C HIS A 412 -7.11 28.05 2.73
N LEU A 413 -5.98 27.67 2.12
CA LEU A 413 -4.67 28.21 2.44
C LEU A 413 -4.34 29.31 1.43
N LEU A 414 -4.05 30.51 1.93
CA LEU A 414 -3.59 31.65 1.16
C LEU A 414 -2.14 31.94 1.56
N SER A 415 -1.21 31.91 0.61
CA SER A 415 0.10 32.53 0.80
C SER A 415 0.02 34.00 0.37
N VAL A 416 0.39 34.90 1.26
CA VAL A 416 0.39 36.35 1.03
C VAL A 416 1.79 36.89 1.29
N HIS A 417 2.49 37.23 0.21
CA HIS A 417 3.77 37.93 0.29
C HIS A 417 3.55 39.42 0.57
N VAL A 418 4.36 40.00 1.47
CA VAL A 418 4.35 41.43 1.82
C VAL A 418 5.43 42.15 1.00
N PRO A 419 5.12 42.73 -0.17
CA PRO A 419 6.12 43.39 -1.00
C PRO A 419 6.69 44.65 -0.32
N GLN A 420 7.90 45.07 -0.69
CA GLN A 420 8.55 46.29 -0.20
C GLN A 420 7.68 47.56 -0.16
N GLY A 421 6.75 47.71 -1.12
CA GLY A 421 5.83 48.85 -1.20
C GLY A 421 4.57 48.74 -0.32
N SER A 422 4.34 47.60 0.33
CA SER A 422 3.15 47.37 1.15
C SER A 422 3.19 48.18 2.45
N ARG A 423 2.05 48.76 2.82
CA ARG A 423 1.84 49.45 4.10
C ARG A 423 1.43 48.51 5.24
N ILE A 424 1.42 47.19 5.02
CA ILE A 424 1.25 46.17 6.08
C ILE A 424 2.42 46.17 7.07
N HIS A 425 3.61 46.63 6.66
CA HIS A 425 4.75 46.70 7.57
C HIS A 425 4.43 47.58 8.79
N GLY A 426 4.73 47.08 9.99
CA GLY A 426 4.42 47.77 11.24
C GLY A 426 3.00 47.51 11.78
N VAL A 427 2.16 46.76 11.06
CA VAL A 427 0.82 46.33 11.52
C VAL A 427 0.96 45.04 12.34
N GLU A 428 0.30 44.99 13.49
CA GLU A 428 0.22 43.76 14.29
C GLU A 428 -0.85 42.80 13.74
N ILE A 429 -0.70 41.50 13.99
CA ILE A 429 -1.68 40.50 13.52
C ILE A 429 -3.10 40.82 13.99
N ASN A 430 -3.27 41.24 15.24
CA ASN A 430 -4.58 41.61 15.76
C ASN A 430 -5.17 42.88 15.10
N GLU A 431 -4.31 43.77 14.61
CA GLU A 431 -4.71 45.00 13.89
C GLU A 431 -5.21 44.70 12.47
N LEU A 432 -4.86 43.55 11.88
CA LEU A 432 -5.41 43.10 10.60
C LEU A 432 -6.94 42.99 10.66
N ARG A 433 -7.49 42.59 11.83
CA ARG A 433 -8.92 42.35 12.05
C ARG A 433 -9.52 41.45 10.96
N LEU A 434 -8.91 40.29 10.77
CA LEU A 434 -9.43 39.27 9.85
C LEU A 434 -10.84 38.82 10.28
N PRO A 435 -11.69 38.42 9.32
CA PRO A 435 -13.02 37.90 9.64
C PRO A 435 -12.93 36.65 10.52
N ARG A 436 -13.95 36.42 11.36
CA ARG A 436 -14.05 35.19 12.15
C ARG A 436 -14.11 34.00 11.20
N GLY A 437 -13.15 33.07 11.32
CA GLY A 437 -12.95 31.99 10.35
C GLY A 437 -11.70 32.14 9.48
N ALA A 438 -10.98 33.27 9.59
CA ALA A 438 -9.67 33.47 8.99
C ALA A 438 -8.60 33.81 10.03
N ALA A 439 -7.41 33.22 9.92
CA ALA A 439 -6.29 33.46 10.82
C ALA A 439 -4.94 33.32 10.09
N VAL A 440 -3.98 34.17 10.45
CA VAL A 440 -2.58 33.98 10.06
C VAL A 440 -1.99 32.89 10.94
N THR A 441 -1.58 31.78 10.34
CA THR A 441 -1.10 30.59 11.07
C THR A 441 0.41 30.49 11.10
N LEU A 442 1.10 31.05 10.10
CA LEU A 442 2.55 31.02 9.99
C LEU A 442 3.05 32.31 9.34
N VAL A 443 4.18 32.81 9.82
CA VAL A 443 4.95 33.86 9.14
C VAL A 443 6.32 33.30 8.81
N VAL A 444 6.75 33.44 7.57
CA VAL A 444 8.11 33.14 7.11
C VAL A 444 8.84 34.46 6.93
N ARG A 445 9.98 34.61 7.61
CA ARG A 445 10.84 35.79 7.53
C ARG A 445 12.26 35.33 7.22
N GLY A 446 12.69 35.56 5.98
CA GLY A 446 13.95 34.99 5.49
C GLY A 446 13.88 33.47 5.50
N GLU A 447 14.76 32.80 6.26
CA GLU A 447 14.77 31.34 6.40
C GLU A 447 14.04 30.82 7.66
N GLU A 448 13.58 31.71 8.55
CA GLU A 448 12.88 31.32 9.78
C GLU A 448 11.36 31.33 9.58
N SER A 449 10.70 30.27 10.06
CA SER A 449 9.24 30.18 10.12
C SER A 449 8.78 30.07 11.56
N PHE A 450 7.74 30.83 11.92
CA PHE A 450 7.23 30.84 13.29
C PHE A 450 5.71 31.08 13.33
N VAL A 451 5.07 30.62 14.40
CA VAL A 451 3.65 30.87 14.66
C VAL A 451 3.54 32.26 15.29
N PRO A 452 2.82 33.21 14.66
CA PRO A 452 2.76 34.57 15.17
C PRO A 452 1.77 34.69 16.34
N GLY A 453 2.10 35.57 17.28
CA GLY A 453 1.20 35.99 18.34
C GLY A 453 0.31 37.16 17.92
N PRO A 454 -0.70 37.54 18.73
CA PRO A 454 -1.59 38.66 18.42
C PRO A 454 -0.86 40.00 18.22
N THR A 455 0.24 40.19 18.93
CA THR A 455 1.07 41.41 18.91
C THR A 455 2.29 41.28 17.99
N THR A 456 2.39 40.20 17.21
CA THR A 456 3.48 40.06 16.25
C THR A 456 3.32 41.10 15.14
N VAL A 457 4.36 41.90 14.98
CA VAL A 457 4.43 42.96 13.96
C VAL A 457 4.92 42.37 12.64
N LEU A 458 4.18 42.65 11.57
CA LEU A 458 4.52 42.25 10.20
C LEU A 458 5.60 43.15 9.62
N GLN A 459 6.54 42.55 8.89
CA GLN A 459 7.66 43.22 8.24
C GLN A 459 7.55 43.11 6.72
N ARG A 460 8.36 43.91 6.02
CA ARG A 460 8.48 43.81 4.55
C ARG A 460 9.18 42.49 4.23
N GLU A 461 8.81 41.89 3.11
CA GLU A 461 9.28 40.58 2.65
C GLU A 461 8.83 39.39 3.52
N ASP A 462 7.97 39.61 4.52
CA ASP A 462 7.32 38.51 5.22
C ASP A 462 6.39 37.76 4.25
N GLU A 463 6.38 36.43 4.33
CA GLU A 463 5.40 35.58 3.67
C GLU A 463 4.43 35.03 4.71
N LEU A 464 3.14 35.34 4.54
CA LEU A 464 2.09 34.98 5.49
C LEU A 464 1.31 33.78 4.98
N LEU A 465 1.21 32.75 5.80
CA LEU A 465 0.26 31.66 5.57
C LEU A 465 -1.03 31.95 6.32
N VAL A 466 -2.12 32.12 5.60
CA VAL A 466 -3.45 32.42 6.14
C VAL A 466 -4.39 31.25 5.86
N VAL A 467 -5.00 30.71 6.91
CA VAL A 467 -6.10 29.76 6.80
C VAL A 467 -7.41 30.52 6.87
N ALA A 468 -8.30 30.33 5.90
CA ALA A 468 -9.64 30.92 5.88
C ALA A 468 -10.70 29.88 5.52
N THR A 469 -11.85 29.88 6.18
CA THR A 469 -12.99 29.06 5.72
C THR A 469 -13.52 29.57 4.38
N GLU A 470 -14.12 28.69 3.59
CA GLU A 470 -14.66 28.97 2.24
C GLU A 470 -15.55 30.23 2.21
N GLU A 471 -16.41 30.39 3.22
CA GLU A 471 -17.34 31.52 3.33
C GLU A 471 -16.64 32.88 3.49
N VAL A 472 -15.44 32.92 4.09
CA VAL A 472 -14.74 34.18 4.42
C VAL A 472 -13.44 34.38 3.67
N ARG A 473 -13.07 33.46 2.76
CA ARG A 473 -11.85 33.52 1.96
C ARG A 473 -11.71 34.87 1.24
N ASP A 474 -12.72 35.24 0.47
CA ASP A 474 -12.67 36.46 -0.33
C ASP A 474 -12.67 37.72 0.55
N ALA A 475 -13.37 37.69 1.69
CA ALA A 475 -13.36 38.77 2.66
C ALA A 475 -11.99 38.93 3.34
N ALA A 476 -11.34 37.82 3.69
CA ALA A 476 -10.00 37.80 4.26
C ALA A 476 -8.96 38.34 3.26
N GLU A 477 -9.03 37.92 2.00
CA GLU A 477 -8.16 38.42 0.94
C GLU A 477 -8.37 39.92 0.69
N ARG A 478 -9.63 40.37 0.56
CA ARG A 478 -9.98 41.79 0.43
C ARG A 478 -9.41 42.59 1.60
N ARG A 479 -9.51 42.07 2.82
CA ARG A 479 -9.00 42.74 4.02
C ARG A 479 -7.49 42.86 4.01
N LEU A 480 -6.76 41.79 3.66
CA LEU A 480 -5.30 41.83 3.56
C LEU A 480 -4.85 42.80 2.47
N ARG A 481 -5.52 42.83 1.30
CA ARG A 481 -5.25 43.80 0.24
C ARG A 481 -5.54 45.24 0.67
N ALA A 482 -6.59 45.47 1.45
CA ALA A 482 -6.92 46.78 2.01
C ALA A 482 -5.84 47.28 2.98
N VAL A 483 -5.43 46.45 3.93
CA VAL A 483 -4.35 46.79 4.87
C VAL A 483 -3.01 46.95 4.14
N SER A 484 -2.76 46.18 3.08
CA SER A 484 -1.55 46.34 2.24
C SER A 484 -1.48 47.72 1.59
N ARG A 485 -2.63 48.30 1.20
CA ARG A 485 -2.71 49.64 0.59
C ARG A 485 -2.79 50.77 1.61
N GLY A 486 -3.59 50.61 2.66
CA GLY A 486 -3.92 51.66 3.64
C GLY A 486 -3.17 51.58 4.97
N GLY A 487 -2.42 50.51 5.23
CA GLY A 487 -1.75 50.26 6.51
C GLY A 487 -2.72 50.21 7.69
N LYS A 488 -2.28 50.66 8.88
CA LYS A 488 -3.11 50.74 10.10
C LYS A 488 -4.40 51.56 9.91
N LEU A 489 -4.43 52.46 8.93
CA LEU A 489 -5.54 53.36 8.64
C LEU A 489 -6.52 52.82 7.58
N ALA A 490 -6.35 51.58 7.09
CA ALA A 490 -7.23 51.02 6.05
C ALA A 490 -8.73 51.09 6.41
N GLY A 491 -9.08 50.95 7.70
CA GLY A 491 -10.46 51.13 8.14
C GLY A 491 -10.97 52.58 8.02
N TRP A 492 -10.11 53.59 8.12
CA TRP A 492 -10.51 54.99 7.98
C TRP A 492 -10.75 55.42 6.53
N PHE A 493 -10.21 54.68 5.57
CA PHE A 493 -10.44 54.89 4.13
C PHE A 493 -11.71 54.18 3.60
N GLY A 494 -12.56 53.65 4.50
CA GLY A 494 -13.76 52.91 4.12
C GLY A 494 -13.48 51.50 3.58
N GLU A 495 -12.22 51.03 3.60
CA GLU A 495 -11.84 49.68 3.19
C GLU A 495 -12.01 48.69 4.37
N HIS A 496 -13.25 48.55 4.82
CA HIS A 496 -13.65 47.50 5.75
C HIS A 496 -13.92 46.25 4.91
N GLY A 497 -13.09 45.20 5.05
CA GLY A 497 -13.26 43.93 4.34
C GLY A 497 -14.46 43.14 4.87
N HIS A 498 -15.66 43.72 4.73
CA HIS A 498 -16.94 43.06 4.93
C HIS A 498 -17.42 42.40 3.63
#